data_AF-A0A496RWU1-F1
#
_entry.id   AF-A0A496RWU1-F1
#
_cell.length_a   1.000
_cell.length_b   1.000
_cell.length_c   1.000
_cell.angle_alpha   90.00
_cell.angle_beta   90.00
_cell.angle_gamma   90.00
#
_symmetry.space_group_name_H-M   'P 1'
#
loop_
_entity.id
_entity.type
_entity.pdbx_description
1 polymer ?
#
loop_
_entity_poly.entity_id
_entity_poly.type
_entity_poly.pdbx_seq_one_letter_code
_entity_poly.pdbx_strand_id
1 'polypeptide(L)'
;MLLIKAKIHKIYFALNERDARENARAFIKEYKDIFPRLVDCIKKDLDSCIAYMKHPFRRWRHIRTTNIIERGFKEVKRRVKV
;
A
#
# COMPACT_ATOMS: atom_id res chain seq x y z
N MET A 1 16.51 0.54 -4.43
CA MET A 1 15.23 -0.16 -4.17
C MET A 1 14.62 0.18 -2.79
N LEU A 2 15.40 0.27 -1.71
CA LEU A 2 14.90 0.61 -0.36
C LEU A 2 14.18 1.98 -0.27
N LEU A 3 14.62 2.97 -1.03
CA LEU A 3 14.04 4.33 -1.03
C LEU A 3 12.58 4.35 -1.52
N ILE A 4 12.27 3.62 -2.59
CA ILE A 4 10.92 3.55 -3.18
C ILE A 4 9.96 2.91 -2.17
N LYS A 5 10.39 1.80 -1.56
CA LYS A 5 9.61 1.12 -0.51
C LYS A 5 9.31 2.06 0.66
N ALA A 6 10.32 2.81 1.14
CA ALA A 6 10.14 3.76 2.23
C ALA A 6 9.13 4.87 1.89
N LYS A 7 9.18 5.41 0.66
CA LYS A 7 8.21 6.42 0.21
C LYS A 7 6.79 5.86 0.06
N ILE A 8 6.64 4.64 -0.46
CA ILE A 8 5.32 3.96 -0.52
C ILE A 8 4.78 3.71 0.89
N HIS A 9 5.63 3.26 1.82
CA HIS A 9 5.26 3.12 3.23
C HIS A 9 4.82 4.47 3.82
N LYS A 10 5.48 5.59 3.47
CA LYS A 10 5.07 6.92 3.94
C LYS A 10 3.64 7.29 3.51
N ILE A 11 3.21 6.85 2.32
CA ILE A 11 1.83 7.00 1.85
C ILE A 11 0.91 6.12 2.69
N TYR A 12 1.20 4.83 2.76
CA TYR A 12 0.29 3.84 3.36
C TYR A 12 0.20 3.94 4.88
N PHE A 13 1.24 4.42 5.57
CA PHE A 13 1.28 4.57 7.03
C PHE A 13 1.12 6.03 7.51
N ALA A 14 0.61 6.92 6.65
CA ALA A 14 0.33 8.31 7.03
C ALA A 14 -0.65 8.42 8.20
N LEU A 15 -0.62 9.57 8.90
CA LEU A 15 -1.43 9.83 10.09
C LEU A 15 -2.90 10.11 9.78
N ASN A 16 -3.21 10.57 8.57
CA ASN A 16 -4.56 10.87 8.11
C ASN A 16 -4.61 10.80 6.57
N GLU A 17 -5.83 10.82 6.02
CA GLU A 17 -6.08 10.70 4.58
C GLU A 17 -5.44 11.84 3.77
N ARG A 18 -5.44 13.06 4.32
CA ARG A 18 -4.86 14.23 3.65
C ARG A 18 -3.36 14.05 3.44
N ASP A 19 -2.64 13.67 4.49
CA ASP A 19 -1.20 13.45 4.45
C ASP A 19 -0.87 12.26 3.53
N ALA A 20 -1.70 11.22 3.51
CA ALA A 20 -1.54 10.10 2.59
C ALA A 20 -1.61 10.56 1.12
N ARG A 21 -2.64 11.35 0.79
CA ARG A 21 -2.84 11.91 -0.56
C ARG A 21 -1.72 12.87 -0.96
N GLU A 22 -1.22 13.69 -0.04
CA GLU A 22 -0.10 14.59 -0.29
C GLU A 22 1.20 13.81 -0.58
N ASN A 23 1.52 12.82 0.26
CA ASN A 23 2.66 11.94 0.02
C ASN A 23 2.54 11.18 -1.31
N ALA A 24 1.33 10.77 -1.69
CA ALA A 24 1.08 10.12 -2.98
C ALA A 24 1.31 11.07 -4.15
N ARG A 25 0.83 12.32 -4.08
CA ARG A 25 1.08 13.34 -5.11
C ARG A 25 2.58 13.62 -5.29
N ALA A 26 3.32 13.74 -4.18
CA ALA A 26 4.77 13.91 -4.22
C ALA A 26 5.46 12.72 -4.89
N PHE A 27 5.07 11.49 -4.51
CA PHE A 27 5.60 10.26 -5.11
C PHE A 27 5.30 10.18 -6.62
N ILE A 28 4.07 10.48 -7.03
CA ILE A 28 3.66 10.48 -8.44
C ILE A 28 4.50 11.48 -9.25
N LYS A 29 4.70 12.70 -8.72
CA LYS A 29 5.48 13.74 -9.40
C LYS A 29 6.94 13.32 -9.61
N GLU A 30 7.52 12.64 -8.64
CA GLU A 30 8.91 12.18 -8.66
C GLU A 30 9.15 10.97 -9.57
N TYR A 31 8.21 10.02 -9.61
CA TYR A 31 8.41 8.73 -10.29
C TYR A 31 7.62 8.54 -11.58
N LYS A 32 6.79 9.51 -12.01
CA LYS A 32 5.96 9.38 -13.23
C LYS A 32 6.78 9.05 -14.49
N ASP A 33 7.97 9.64 -14.61
CA ASP A 33 8.80 9.50 -15.83
C ASP A 33 9.77 8.31 -15.71
N ILE A 34 10.08 7.87 -14.49
CA ILE A 34 11.01 6.76 -14.21
C ILE A 34 10.27 5.41 -14.20
N PHE A 35 9.10 5.37 -13.56
CA PHE A 35 8.30 4.15 -13.37
C PHE A 35 6.81 4.41 -13.64
N PRO A 36 6.42 4.65 -14.91
CA PRO A 36 5.05 5.04 -15.26
C PRO A 36 4.02 3.99 -14.85
N ARG A 37 4.33 2.69 -15.00
CA ARG A 37 3.44 1.59 -14.60
C ARG A 37 3.22 1.51 -13.09
N LEU A 38 4.25 1.76 -12.29
CA LEU A 38 4.13 1.78 -10.83
C LEU A 38 3.23 2.93 -10.38
N VAL A 39 3.44 4.11 -10.99
CA VAL A 39 2.64 5.30 -10.72
C VAL A 39 1.18 5.10 -11.11
N ASP A 40 0.92 4.41 -12.22
CA ASP A 40 -0.44 4.10 -12.66
C ASP A 40 -1.17 3.17 -11.67
N CYS A 41 -0.53 2.10 -11.22
CA CYS A 41 -1.08 1.22 -10.18
C CYS A 41 -1.42 2.01 -8.90
N ILE A 42 -0.51 2.87 -8.43
CA ILE A 42 -0.76 3.67 -7.22
C ILE A 42 -1.94 4.61 -7.46
N LYS A 43 -2.02 5.32 -8.59
CA LYS A 43 -3.14 6.22 -8.89
C LYS A 43 -4.48 5.50 -8.89
N LYS A 44 -4.53 4.32 -9.52
CA LYS A 44 -5.75 3.52 -9.65
C LYS A 44 -6.25 3.02 -8.29
N ASP A 45 -5.35 2.54 -7.45
CA ASP A 45 -5.73 1.84 -6.21
C ASP A 45 -5.59 2.71 -4.95
N LEU A 46 -5.15 3.97 -5.06
CA LEU A 46 -4.88 4.84 -3.90
C LEU A 46 -6.08 4.96 -2.95
N ASP A 47 -7.26 5.24 -3.48
CA ASP A 47 -8.47 5.42 -2.66
C ASP A 47 -8.82 4.14 -1.89
N SER A 48 -8.67 2.98 -2.52
CA SER A 48 -8.84 1.67 -1.88
C SER A 48 -7.77 1.42 -0.81
N CYS A 49 -6.52 1.78 -1.10
CA CYS A 49 -5.39 1.58 -0.17
C CYS A 49 -5.52 2.43 1.10
N ILE A 50 -6.10 3.63 1.04
CA ILE A 50 -6.24 4.53 2.20
C ILE A 50 -7.64 4.50 2.83
N ALA A 51 -8.59 3.76 2.25
CA ALA A 51 -9.95 3.65 2.76
C ALA A 51 -10.03 3.21 4.23
N TYR A 52 -9.06 2.43 4.71
CA TYR A 52 -9.01 1.98 6.11
C TYR A 52 -8.92 3.15 7.10
N MET A 53 -8.43 4.32 6.68
CA MET A 53 -8.29 5.51 7.52
C MET A 53 -9.62 6.09 7.98
N LYS A 54 -10.74 5.69 7.35
CA LYS A 54 -12.11 6.01 7.78
C LYS A 54 -12.55 5.24 9.04
N HIS A 55 -11.78 4.24 9.48
CA HIS A 55 -12.04 3.50 10.71
C HIS A 55 -11.26 4.06 11.90
N PRO A 56 -11.64 3.72 13.16
CA PRO A 56 -10.88 4.13 14.33
C PRO A 56 -9.43 3.66 14.30
N PHE A 57 -8.50 4.51 14.75
CA PHE A 57 -7.05 4.28 14.72
C PHE A 57 -6.63 2.92 15.31
N ARG A 58 -7.29 2.47 16.39
CA ARG A 58 -7.02 1.17 17.03
C ARG A 58 -7.18 -0.02 16.05
N ARG A 59 -8.06 0.09 15.06
CA ARG A 59 -8.31 -0.97 14.06
C ARG A 59 -7.30 -0.98 12.92
N TRP A 60 -6.58 0.11 12.69
CA TRP A 60 -5.68 0.24 11.53
C TRP A 60 -4.61 -0.84 11.48
N ARG A 61 -4.07 -1.26 12.64
CA ARG A 61 -3.08 -2.34 12.70
C ARG A 61 -3.63 -3.67 12.17
N HIS A 62 -4.90 -3.95 12.44
CA HIS A 62 -5.55 -5.20 12.03
C HIS A 62 -6.01 -5.17 10.57
N ILE A 63 -6.41 -4.01 10.05
CA ILE A 63 -6.85 -3.90 8.66
C ILE A 63 -5.66 -3.92 7.69
N ARG A 64 -4.54 -3.29 8.07
CA ARG A 64 -3.35 -3.15 7.20
C ARG A 64 -2.51 -4.41 7.06
N THR A 65 -2.67 -5.40 7.94
CA THR A 65 -1.80 -6.58 7.92
C THR A 65 -2.23 -7.53 6.81
N THR A 66 -1.29 -7.94 5.96
CA THR A 66 -1.50 -8.98 4.94
C THR A 66 -1.20 -10.37 5.47
N ASN A 67 -0.72 -10.50 6.72
CA ASN A 67 -0.25 -11.77 7.27
C ASN A 67 -1.29 -12.90 7.18
N ILE A 68 -2.57 -12.59 7.41
CA ILE A 68 -3.65 -13.59 7.34
C ILE A 68 -3.81 -14.12 5.91
N ILE A 69 -3.84 -13.21 4.92
CA ILE A 69 -3.98 -13.54 3.50
C ILE A 69 -2.74 -14.30 3.00
N GLU A 70 -1.55 -13.78 3.30
CA GLU A 70 -0.28 -14.39 2.89
C GLU A 70 -0.08 -15.79 3.49
N ARG A 71 -0.50 -16.00 4.74
CA ARG A 71 -0.47 -17.33 5.38
C ARG A 71 -1.41 -18.31 4.66
N GLY A 72 -2.61 -17.85 4.28
CA GLY A 72 -3.54 -18.65 3.48
C GLY A 72 -2.95 -19.04 2.13
N PHE A 73 -2.40 -18.08 1.38
CA PHE A 73 -1.77 -18.35 0.09
C PHE A 73 -0.56 -19.28 0.21
N LYS A 74 0.24 -19.15 1.26
CA LYS A 74 1.38 -20.05 1.52
C LYS A 74 0.92 -21.49 1.70
N GLU A 75 -0.19 -21.72 2.40
CA GLU A 75 -0.73 -23.07 2.60
C GLU A 75 -1.24 -23.67 1.30
N VAL A 76 -1.97 -22.91 0.48
CA VAL A 76 -2.42 -23.36 -0.85
C VAL A 76 -1.22 -23.74 -1.72
N LYS A 77 -0.20 -22.89 -1.81
CA LYS A 77 1.02 -23.17 -2.60
C LYS A 77 1.76 -24.44 -2.13
N ARG A 78 1.70 -24.78 -0.84
CA ARG A 78 2.31 -26.01 -0.31
C ARG A 78 1.55 -27.25 -0.76
N ARG A 79 0.22 -27.20 -0.78
CA ARG A 79 -0.64 -28.35 -1.15
C ARG A 79 -0.71 -28.59 -2.65
N VAL A 80 -0.56 -27.54 -3.46
CA VAL A 80 -0.64 -27.60 -4.94
C VAL A 80 0.72 -27.88 -5.58
N LYS A 81 1.82 -27.86 -4.82
CA LYS A 81 3.12 -28.36 -5.29
C LYS A 81 3.05 -29.88 -5.47
N VAL A 82 2.61 -30.32 -6.65
CA VAL A 82 2.92 -31.63 -7.24
C VAL A 82 4.27 -31.51 -7.94
#